data_AF-A0A4S8L9U1-F1
#
_entry.id   AF-A0A4S8L9U1-F1
#
_cell.length_a   1.000
_cell.length_b   1.000
_cell.length_c   1.000
_cell.angle_alpha   90.00
_cell.angle_beta   90.00
_cell.angle_gamma   90.00
#
_symmetry.space_group_name_H-M   'P 1'
#
loop_
_entity.id
_entity.type
_entity.pdbx_description
1 polymer ?
#
loop_
_entity_poly.entity_id
_entity_poly.type
_entity_poly.pdbx_seq_one_letter_code
_entity_poly.pdbx_strand_id
1 'polypeptide(L)' 'VFKASNGIEYRWILGAWVPMLQTNDTAKTPIATFHRRKHSFLSESEPAYLEIHPAGKHMIDDIFMTFIFVENALECT' A
#
# COMPACT_ATOMS: atom_id res chain seq x y z
N VAL A 1 -8.45 -8.15 -0.56
CA VAL A 1 -8.59 -8.09 -2.04
C VAL A 1 -9.76 -7.18 -2.34
N PHE A 2 -9.69 -6.36 -3.38
CA PHE A 2 -10.80 -5.52 -3.81
C PHE A 2 -10.79 -5.36 -5.34
N LYS A 3 -11.95 -5.02 -5.91
CA LYS A 3 -12.08 -4.63 -7.32
C LYS A 3 -12.13 -3.11 -7.39
N ALA A 4 -11.21 -2.52 -8.13
CA ALA A 4 -11.11 -1.06 -8.27
C ALA A 4 -12.13 -0.51 -9.28
N SER A 5 -12.21 0.82 -9.39
CA SER A 5 -13.12 1.51 -10.29
C SER A 5 -12.88 1.19 -11.78
N ASN A 6 -11.65 0.79 -12.13
CA ASN A 6 -11.29 0.31 -13.46
C ASN A 6 -11.73 -1.13 -13.76
N GLY A 7 -12.37 -1.82 -12.81
CA GLY A 7 -12.84 -3.19 -12.95
C GLY A 7 -11.76 -4.27 -12.77
N ILE A 8 -10.52 -3.90 -12.44
CA ILE A 8 -9.41 -4.82 -12.19
C ILE A 8 -9.35 -5.15 -10.69
N GLU A 9 -8.96 -6.38 -10.37
CA GLU A 9 -8.76 -6.81 -8.98
C GLU A 9 -7.33 -6.57 -8.49
N TYR A 10 -7.24 -6.12 -7.25
CA TYR A 10 -6.00 -5.83 -6.57
C TYR A 10 -6.00 -6.45 -5.17
N ARG A 11 -4.80 -6.75 -4.67
CA ARG A 11 -4.62 -7.30 -3.32
C ARG A 11 -3.60 -6.51 -2.51
N TRP A 12 -4.01 -6.16 -1.31
CA TRP A 12 -3.09 -5.78 -0.25
C TRP A 12 -2.44 -7.04 0.33
N ILE A 13 -1.11 -7.01 0.43
CA ILE A 13 -0.31 -7.96 1.18
C ILE A 13 -0.01 -7.31 2.52
N LEU A 14 -0.58 -7.89 3.58
CA LEU A 14 -0.42 -7.46 4.96
C LEU A 14 0.48 -8.49 5.65
N GLY A 15 1.80 -8.27 5.60
CA GLY A 15 2.81 -9.18 6.15
C GLY A 15 3.75 -8.49 7.15
N ALA A 16 4.70 -9.24 7.70
CA ALA A 16 5.57 -8.81 8.80
C ALA A 16 6.38 -7.52 8.58
N TRP A 17 6.60 -7.12 7.31
CA TRP A 17 7.47 -6.01 6.96
C TRP A 17 6.70 -4.72 6.70
N VAL A 18 5.95 -4.64 5.59
CA VAL A 18 5.17 -3.46 5.20
C VAL A 18 3.95 -3.81 4.34
N PRO A 19 2.82 -3.09 4.47
CA PRO A 19 1.69 -3.18 3.54
C PRO A 19 2.09 -2.85 2.11
N MET A 20 1.72 -3.73 1.17
CA MET A 20 1.97 -3.54 -0.26
C MET A 20 0.72 -3.87 -1.08
N LEU A 21 0.39 -3.02 -2.06
CA LEU A 21 -0.69 -3.25 -3.01
C LEU A 21 -0.11 -3.74 -4.34
N GLN A 22 -0.71 -4.78 -4.91
CA GLN A 22 -0.34 -5.32 -6.21
C GLN A 22 -1.57 -5.79 -6.99
N THR A 23 -1.42 -6.00 -8.30
CA THR A 23 -2.44 -6.68 -9.12
C THR A 23 -2.74 -8.08 -8.57
N ASN A 24 -3.99 -8.52 -8.68
CA ASN A 24 -4.43 -9.86 -8.26
C ASN A 24 -4.33 -10.88 -9.41
N ASP A 25 -3.31 -10.76 -10.25
CA ASP A 25 -3.00 -11.66 -11.36
C ASP A 25 -1.67 -12.39 -11.13
N THR A 26 -1.23 -13.18 -12.11
CA THR A 26 0.05 -13.89 -12.06
C THR A 26 1.25 -12.94 -12.11
N ALA A 27 1.11 -11.76 -12.72
CA ALA A 27 2.18 -10.77 -12.83
C ALA A 27 2.51 -10.10 -11.50
N LYS A 28 1.51 -9.95 -10.60
CA LYS A 28 1.67 -9.35 -9.27
C LYS A 28 2.38 -7.99 -9.33
N THR A 29 2.00 -7.18 -10.31
CA THR A 29 2.60 -5.86 -10.55
C THR A 29 2.41 -4.97 -9.32
N PRO A 30 3.48 -4.39 -8.76
CA PRO A 30 3.38 -3.51 -7.60
C PRO A 30 2.70 -2.19 -7.97
N ILE A 31 1.76 -1.77 -7.15
CA ILE A 31 0.93 -0.57 -7.34
C ILE A 31 1.25 0.49 -6.29
N ALA A 32 1.37 0.08 -5.03
CA ALA A 32 1.75 0.96 -3.94
C ALA A 32 2.47 0.21 -2.82
N THR A 33 3.34 0.90 -2.10
CA THR A 33 4.08 0.35 -0.96
C THR A 33 4.05 1.34 0.20
N PHE A 34 3.62 0.91 1.38
CA PHE A 34 3.72 1.73 2.57
C PHE A 34 5.09 1.60 3.19
N HIS A 35 5.77 2.73 3.44
CA HIS A 35 7.04 2.76 4.13
C HIS A 35 6.79 3.21 5.57
N ARG A 36 7.11 2.33 6.53
CA ARG A 36 7.03 2.67 7.95
C ARG A 36 8.08 3.72 8.30
N ARG A 37 7.79 4.48 9.35
CA ARG A 37 8.74 5.42 9.94
C ARG A 37 10.07 4.72 10.23
N LYS A 38 11.17 5.31 9.77
CA LYS A 38 12.52 4.85 10.12
C LYS A 38 13.04 5.68 11.28
N HIS A 39 13.36 5.01 12.38
CA HIS A 39 14.07 5.61 13.50
C HIS A 39 15.56 5.41 13.28
N SER A 40 16.25 6.46 12.86
CA SER A 40 17.70 6.48 12.75
C SER A 40 18.30 7.14 13.99
N PHE A 41 19.32 6.52 14.60
CA PHE A 41 20.08 7.12 15.70
C PHE A 41 21.08 8.20 15.22
N LEU A 42 21.37 8.25 13.92
CA LEU A 42 22.44 9.07 13.33
C LEU A 42 21.96 10.01 12.20
N SER A 43 20.67 9.98 11.84
CA SER A 43 20.10 10.85 10.79
C SER A 43 18.71 11.35 11.20
N GLU A 44 18.21 12.35 10.47
CA GLU A 44 16.83 12.79 10.61
C GLU A 44 15.87 11.59 10.37
N SER A 45 14.85 11.47 11.22
CA SER A 45 13.87 10.39 11.14
C SER A 45 12.96 10.62 9.94
N GLU A 46 12.92 9.66 9.02
CA GLU A 46 11.99 9.72 7.88
C GLU A 46 10.57 9.42 8.36
N PRO A 47 9.57 10.29 8.09
CA PRO A 47 8.18 10.01 8.40
C PRO A 47 7.68 8.80 7.60
N ALA A 48 6.62 8.16 8.08
CA ALA A 48 5.95 7.12 7.29
C ALA A 48 5.29 7.75 6.05
N TYR A 49 5.29 7.03 4.92
CA TYR A 49 4.66 7.50 3.69
C TYR A 49 4.18 6.35 2.82
N LEU A 50 3.16 6.61 2.01
CA LEU A 50 2.64 5.68 1.01
C LEU A 50 3.23 6.04 -0.36
N GLU A 51 4.08 5.17 -0.91
CA GLU A 51 4.61 5.31 -2.26
C GLU A 51 3.60 4.76 -3.28
N ILE A 52 3.26 5.54 -4.30
CA ILE A 52 2.43 5.11 -5.43
C ILE A 52 3.33 4.95 -6.66
N HIS A 53 3.44 3.72 -7.16
CA HIS A 53 4.24 3.41 -8.35
C HIS A 53 3.56 3.96 -9.62
N PRO A 54 4.29 4.11 -10.74
CA PRO A 54 3.71 4.61 -12.00
C PRO A 54 2.43 3.88 -12.43
N ALA A 55 2.37 2.56 -12.21
CA ALA A 55 1.22 1.71 -12.54
C ALA A 55 -0.03 1.96 -11.68
N GLY A 56 0.09 2.70 -10.57
CA GLY A 56 -1.04 3.04 -9.68
C GLY A 56 -1.57 4.46 -9.82
N LYS A 57 -0.91 5.32 -10.60
CA LYS A 57 -1.27 6.75 -10.71
C LYS A 57 -2.67 7.02 -11.24
N HIS A 58 -3.26 6.08 -12.00
CA HIS A 58 -4.61 6.21 -12.54
C HIS A 58 -5.72 5.90 -11.52
N MET A 59 -5.37 5.42 -10.32
CA MET A 59 -6.33 4.93 -9.32
C MET A 59 -6.00 5.39 -7.89
N ILE A 60 -5.45 6.61 -7.76
CA ILE A 60 -4.99 7.16 -6.47
C ILE A 60 -6.10 7.15 -5.41
N ASP A 61 -7.33 7.49 -5.78
CA ASP A 61 -8.48 7.51 -4.85
C ASP A 61 -8.79 6.11 -4.30
N ASP A 62 -8.82 5.09 -5.17
CA ASP A 62 -9.04 3.69 -4.77
C ASP A 62 -7.90 3.20 -3.84
N ILE A 63 -6.65 3.60 -4.13
CA ILE A 63 -5.49 3.27 -3.29
C ILE A 63 -5.65 3.90 -1.90
N PHE A 64 -5.95 5.21 -1.83
CA PHE A 64 -6.07 5.92 -0.56
C PHE A 64 -7.21 5.37 0.31
N MET A 65 -8.39 5.19 -0.27
CA MET A 65 -9.57 4.70 0.46
C MET A 65 -9.34 3.29 1.02
N THR A 66 -8.73 2.40 0.22
CA THR A 66 -8.49 1.03 0.68
C THR A 66 -7.29 0.93 1.64
N PHE A 67 -6.30 1.82 1.51
CA PHE A 67 -5.20 1.91 2.46
C PHE A 67 -5.68 2.28 3.87
N ILE A 68 -6.57 3.27 4.00
CA ILE A 68 -7.16 3.65 5.30
C ILE A 68 -7.84 2.44 5.96
N PHE A 69 -8.63 1.68 5.20
CA PHE A 69 -9.28 0.47 5.72
C PHE A 69 -8.26 -0.58 6.21
N VAL A 70 -7.19 -0.77 5.44
CA VAL A 70 -6.10 -1.69 5.78
C VAL A 70 -5.36 -1.27 7.04
N GLU A 71 -5.04 0.02 7.18
CA GLU A 71 -4.32 0.56 8.34
C GLU A 71 -5.15 0.38 9.62
N ASN A 72 -6.44 0.74 9.58
CA ASN A 72 -7.36 0.53 10.71
C ASN A 72 -7.50 -0.96 11.09
N ALA A 73 -7.51 -1.86 10.10
CA ALA A 73 -7.57 -3.29 10.36
C ALA A 73 -6.29 -3.84 11.03
N LEU A 74 -5.13 -3.24 10.77
CA LEU A 74 -3.85 -3.61 11.38
C LEU A 74 -3.68 -3.06 12.81
N GLU A 75 -4.32 -1.95 13.16
CA GLU A 75 -4.29 -1.40 14.53
C GLU A 75 -5.10 -2.24 15.53
N CYS A 76 -5.98 -3.13 15.04
CA CYS A 76 -6.85 -3.98 15.86
C CYS A 76 -6.32 -5.42 16.09
N THR A 77 -5.10 -5.74 15.63
CA THR A 77 -4.43 -7.06 15.80
C THR A 77 -3.19 -6.94 16.66
#